data_AF-A0AAW4BJ47-F1
#
_entry.id   AF-A0AAW4BJ47-F1
#
_cell.length_a   1.000
_cell.length_b   1.000
_cell.length_c   1.000
_cell.angle_alpha   90.00
_cell.angle_beta   90.00
_cell.angle_gamma   90.00
#
_symmetry.space_group_name_H-M   'P 1'
#
loop_
_entity.id
_entity.type
_entity.pdbx_description
1 polymer ?
#
loop_
_entity_poly.entity_id
_entity_poly.type
_entity_poly.pdbx_seq_one_letter_code
_entity_poly.pdbx_strand_id
1 'polypeptide(L)'
;QALKEEGTPATMIYVPHDQTEALTLGDRICVLNQGRIMQVDTPANLYNYPANKFVASFIGSPAMNLVDTVIRSENEQLYIDIAANVRMFIPHEKQIALQQYINKPVCFGIRPEHIHLAAEHDTINTVEGTLTVVENMGNEKYLYFTVAGKELIARVNDQTITTSHIGKTMRFNLNTTFCHIFDFYSEQSLTNSQ
;
A
#
# COMPACT_ATOMS: atom_id res chain seq x y z
N GLN A 1 -7.69 15.07 21.80
CA GLN A 1 -7.11 16.43 21.76
C GLN A 1 -7.51 17.27 22.98
N ALA A 2 -8.77 17.25 23.43
CA ALA A 2 -9.26 18.04 24.58
C ALA A 2 -8.55 17.78 25.95
N LEU A 3 -8.16 16.54 26.28
CA LEU A 3 -7.53 16.24 27.58
C LEU A 3 -6.09 16.78 27.74
N LYS A 4 -5.40 17.13 26.64
CA LYS A 4 -4.06 17.76 26.70
C LYS A 4 -4.11 19.23 27.10
N GLU A 5 -5.23 19.90 26.82
CA GLU A 5 -5.41 21.33 27.04
C GLU A 5 -5.87 21.64 28.47
N GLU A 6 -6.42 20.65 29.20
CA GLU A 6 -6.99 20.82 30.54
C GLU A 6 -6.02 20.61 31.72
N GLY A 7 -4.72 20.39 31.46
CA GLY A 7 -3.70 20.75 32.46
C GLY A 7 -3.22 19.66 33.43
N THR A 8 -3.04 18.41 33.00
CA THR A 8 -1.93 17.58 33.53
C THR A 8 -1.55 16.48 32.53
N PRO A 9 -0.57 16.72 31.65
CA PRO A 9 -0.06 15.68 30.78
C PRO A 9 0.56 14.56 31.62
N ALA A 10 -0.09 13.40 31.65
CA ALA A 10 0.44 12.18 32.23
C ALA A 10 1.00 11.28 31.12
N THR A 11 2.20 10.74 31.32
CA THR A 11 2.74 9.74 30.40
C THR A 11 1.95 8.44 30.54
N MET A 12 1.29 8.02 29.46
CA MET A 12 0.50 6.79 29.41
C MET A 12 1.07 5.85 28.36
N ILE A 13 1.13 4.56 28.70
CA ILE A 13 1.34 3.47 27.74
C ILE A 13 0.02 2.73 27.65
N TYR A 14 -0.52 2.62 26.45
CA TYR A 14 -1.80 1.95 26.18
C TYR A 14 -1.59 0.82 25.18
N VAL A 15 -2.20 -0.34 25.45
CA VAL A 15 -2.18 -1.50 24.56
C VAL A 15 -3.61 -1.69 24.05
N PRO A 16 -3.90 -1.28 22.81
CA PRO A 16 -5.24 -1.35 22.25
C PRO A 16 -5.63 -2.78 21.85
N HIS A 17 -6.92 -3.00 21.61
CA HIS A 17 -7.42 -4.27 21.06
C HIS A 17 -7.28 -4.37 19.54
N ASP A 18 -7.26 -3.22 18.85
CA ASP A 18 -7.08 -3.15 17.41
C ASP A 18 -6.23 -1.96 16.96
N GLN A 19 -5.89 -1.93 15.68
CA GLN A 19 -5.10 -0.85 15.10
C GLN A 19 -5.85 0.48 14.95
N THR A 20 -7.18 0.47 14.87
CA THR A 20 -7.98 1.70 14.72
C THR A 20 -7.91 2.53 16.01
N GLU A 21 -8.00 1.88 17.17
CA GLU A 21 -7.75 2.52 18.46
C GLU A 21 -6.33 3.07 18.56
N ALA A 22 -5.33 2.29 18.11
CA ALA A 22 -3.94 2.73 18.11
C ALA A 22 -3.76 4.03 17.30
N LEU A 23 -4.27 4.04 16.08
CA LEU A 23 -4.14 5.14 15.11
C LEU A 23 -4.90 6.41 15.52
N THR A 24 -5.96 6.29 16.34
CA THR A 24 -6.81 7.42 16.73
C THR A 24 -6.41 8.06 18.06
N LEU A 25 -5.85 7.27 18.99
CA LEU A 25 -5.52 7.74 20.35
C LEU A 25 -4.03 8.04 20.55
N GLY A 26 -3.15 7.34 19.82
CA GLY A 26 -1.72 7.40 20.06
C GLY A 26 -1.04 8.63 19.49
N ASP A 27 -0.30 9.37 20.31
CA ASP A 27 0.68 10.37 19.82
C ASP A 27 1.82 9.70 19.06
N ARG A 28 2.25 8.53 19.56
CA ARG A 28 3.19 7.61 18.92
C ARG A 28 2.69 6.20 19.16
N ILE A 29 2.96 5.33 18.19
CA ILE A 29 2.59 3.92 18.23
C ILE A 29 3.87 3.10 18.06
N CYS A 30 4.04 2.11 18.93
CA CYS A 30 5.09 1.10 18.83
C CYS A 30 4.51 -0.16 18.20
N VAL A 31 4.89 -0.45 16.96
CA VAL A 31 4.50 -1.69 16.28
C VAL A 31 5.48 -2.80 16.66
N LEU A 32 4.95 -3.91 17.18
CA LEU A 32 5.70 -5.06 17.64
C LEU A 32 5.36 -6.28 16.78
N ASN A 33 6.38 -7.08 16.44
CA ASN A 33 6.20 -8.39 15.84
C ASN A 33 7.12 -9.39 16.54
N GLN A 34 6.56 -10.50 17.05
CA GLN A 34 7.30 -11.56 17.75
C GLN A 34 8.25 -11.03 18.85
N GLY A 35 7.78 -10.05 19.63
CA GLY A 35 8.57 -9.44 20.72
C GLY A 35 9.66 -8.47 20.26
N ARG A 36 9.76 -8.16 18.97
CA ARG A 36 10.70 -7.17 18.42
C ARG A 36 9.96 -5.91 17.97
N ILE A 37 10.56 -4.76 18.22
CA ILE A 37 10.05 -3.47 17.74
C ILE A 37 10.32 -3.38 16.24
N MET A 38 9.25 -3.20 15.47
CA MET A 38 9.31 -3.03 14.00
C MET A 38 9.42 -1.56 13.61
N GLN A 39 8.65 -0.70 14.27
CA GLN A 39 8.69 0.76 14.07
C GLN A 39 8.04 1.47 15.26
N VAL A 40 8.56 2.64 15.65
CA VAL A 40 7.93 3.51 16.66
C VAL A 40 7.82 4.91 16.10
N ASP A 41 6.62 5.32 15.71
CA ASP A 41 6.41 6.59 15.02
C ASP A 41 5.00 7.16 15.26
N THR A 42 4.71 8.30 14.67
CA THR A 42 3.35 8.86 14.62
C THR A 42 2.43 7.94 13.79
N PRO A 43 1.10 7.96 14.05
CA PRO A 43 0.13 7.23 13.23
C PRO A 43 0.28 7.50 11.73
N ALA A 44 0.50 8.77 11.37
CA ALA A 44 0.66 9.19 9.98
C ALA A 44 1.91 8.58 9.34
N ASN A 45 3.05 8.57 10.04
CA ASN A 45 4.29 8.01 9.50
C ASN A 45 4.25 6.48 9.41
N LEU A 46 3.60 5.79 10.34
CA LEU A 46 3.41 4.34 10.23
C LEU A 46 2.58 3.97 9.00
N TYR A 47 1.57 4.79 8.68
CA TYR A 47 0.72 4.57 7.53
C TYR A 47 1.43 4.89 6.21
N ASN A 48 2.04 6.07 6.13
CA ASN A 48 2.61 6.66 4.91
C ASN A 48 4.05 6.23 4.65
N TYR A 49 4.82 5.84 5.67
CA TYR A 49 6.24 5.48 5.56
C TYR A 49 6.54 4.22 6.40
N PRO A 50 5.92 3.07 6.08
CA PRO A 50 6.17 1.83 6.80
C PRO A 50 7.63 1.39 6.62
N ALA A 51 8.34 1.17 7.72
CA ALA A 51 9.78 0.85 7.71
C ALA A 51 10.08 -0.53 7.09
N ASN A 52 9.11 -1.43 7.06
CA ASN A 52 9.23 -2.78 6.52
C ASN A 52 7.88 -3.34 6.03
N LYS A 53 7.95 -4.47 5.32
CA LYS A 53 6.80 -5.18 4.75
C LYS A 53 5.75 -5.54 5.82
N PHE A 54 6.17 -5.93 7.02
CA PHE A 54 5.26 -6.25 8.12
C PHE A 54 4.43 -5.02 8.51
N VAL A 55 5.05 -3.87 8.80
CA VAL A 55 4.31 -2.64 9.15
C VAL A 55 3.35 -2.25 8.03
N ALA A 56 3.78 -2.35 6.76
CA ALA A 56 2.94 -2.07 5.61
C ALA A 56 1.70 -3.00 5.51
N SER A 57 1.88 -4.29 5.83
CA SER A 57 0.80 -5.28 5.86
C SER A 57 -0.12 -5.16 7.07
N PHE A 58 0.38 -4.60 8.18
CA PHE A 58 -0.31 -4.58 9.46
C PHE A 58 -1.09 -3.29 9.71
N ILE A 59 -0.51 -2.15 9.32
CA ILE A 59 -1.12 -0.82 9.51
C ILE A 59 -1.97 -0.48 8.30
N GLY A 60 -3.25 -0.17 8.51
CA GLY A 60 -4.24 0.21 7.50
C GLY A 60 -5.35 -0.82 7.32
N SER A 61 -6.53 -0.36 6.91
CA SER A 61 -7.69 -1.20 6.59
C SER A 61 -8.40 -0.68 5.33
N PRO A 62 -8.39 -1.42 4.21
CA PRO A 62 -7.69 -2.68 4.01
C PRO A 62 -6.16 -2.51 4.09
N ALA A 63 -5.45 -3.62 4.30
CA ALA A 63 -3.99 -3.63 4.32
C ALA A 63 -3.40 -3.22 2.96
N MET A 64 -2.11 -2.85 2.95
CA MET A 64 -1.39 -2.56 1.71
C MET A 64 -1.41 -3.79 0.79
N ASN A 65 -1.65 -3.56 -0.51
CA ASN A 65 -1.43 -4.59 -1.52
C ASN A 65 0.06 -4.86 -1.63
N LEU A 66 0.48 -6.11 -1.42
CA LEU A 66 1.88 -6.52 -1.46
C LEU A 66 2.09 -7.57 -2.55
N VAL A 67 3.01 -7.29 -3.46
CA VAL A 67 3.31 -8.12 -4.62
C VAL A 67 4.80 -8.37 -4.73
N ASP A 68 5.21 -9.61 -4.55
CA ASP A 68 6.58 -10.01 -4.86
C ASP A 68 6.82 -9.94 -6.38
N THR A 69 7.91 -9.29 -6.76
CA THR A 69 8.26 -8.89 -8.14
C THR A 69 9.77 -8.70 -8.30
N VAL A 70 10.22 -8.29 -9.48
CA VAL A 70 11.62 -8.00 -9.82
C VAL A 70 11.69 -6.60 -10.43
N ILE A 71 12.73 -5.85 -10.09
CA ILE A 71 13.00 -4.56 -10.72
C ILE A 71 13.68 -4.80 -12.07
N ARG A 72 13.16 -4.16 -13.11
CA ARG A 72 13.73 -4.16 -14.46
C ARG A 72 14.15 -2.75 -14.85
N SER A 73 15.13 -2.67 -15.74
CA SER A 73 15.54 -1.43 -16.37
C SER A 73 15.27 -1.51 -17.87
N GLU A 74 14.61 -0.50 -18.42
CA GLU A 74 14.39 -0.32 -19.86
C GLU A 74 14.56 1.16 -20.18
N ASN A 75 15.39 1.50 -21.17
CA ASN A 75 15.67 2.90 -21.57
C ASN A 75 16.04 3.80 -20.38
N GLU A 76 16.91 3.30 -19.49
CA GLU A 76 17.36 3.98 -18.26
C GLU A 76 16.26 4.29 -17.24
N GLN A 77 15.06 3.72 -17.42
CA GLN A 77 13.94 3.83 -16.50
C GLN A 77 13.71 2.51 -15.76
N LEU A 78 13.30 2.61 -14.50
CA LEU A 78 13.00 1.43 -13.69
C LEU A 78 11.50 1.11 -13.67
N TYR A 79 11.22 -0.18 -13.79
CA TYR A 79 9.89 -0.76 -13.75
C TYR A 79 9.86 -1.95 -12.78
N ILE A 80 8.68 -2.32 -12.31
CA ILE A 80 8.42 -3.63 -11.71
C ILE A 80 7.51 -4.45 -12.63
N ASP A 81 7.73 -5.77 -12.64
CA ASP A 81 6.89 -6.72 -13.36
C ASP A 81 5.85 -7.32 -12.38
N ILE A 82 4.64 -6.75 -12.31
CA ILE A 82 3.58 -7.32 -11.48
C ILE A 82 3.15 -8.69 -12.02
N ALA A 83 3.20 -8.87 -13.34
CA ALA A 83 3.03 -10.16 -14.00
C ALA A 83 3.68 -10.17 -15.39
N ALA A 84 3.61 -11.31 -16.10
CA ALA A 84 4.07 -11.39 -17.48
C ALA A 84 3.38 -10.32 -18.36
N ASN A 85 4.18 -9.45 -18.98
CA ASN A 85 3.74 -8.31 -19.80
C ASN A 85 2.95 -7.22 -19.04
N VAL A 86 2.95 -7.24 -17.71
CA VAL A 86 2.28 -6.25 -16.88
C VAL A 86 3.32 -5.54 -16.02
N ARG A 87 3.72 -4.36 -16.48
CA ARG A 87 4.77 -3.55 -15.85
C ARG A 87 4.23 -2.26 -15.25
N MET A 88 4.82 -1.84 -14.14
CA MET A 88 4.57 -0.53 -13.53
C MET A 88 5.84 0.30 -13.53
N PHE A 89 5.74 1.52 -14.05
CA PHE A 89 6.77 2.53 -13.96
C PHE A 89 6.97 2.96 -12.50
N ILE A 90 8.23 2.96 -12.07
CA ILE A 90 8.63 3.48 -10.76
C ILE A 90 8.95 4.97 -10.94
N PRO A 91 8.39 5.88 -10.12
CA PRO A 91 8.68 7.32 -10.20
C PRO A 91 10.17 7.63 -10.08
N HIS A 92 10.66 8.59 -10.86
CA HIS A 92 12.09 8.91 -10.98
C HIS A 92 12.76 9.17 -9.62
N GLU A 93 12.08 9.85 -8.71
CA GLU A 93 12.58 10.19 -7.38
C GLU A 93 12.89 8.95 -6.51
N LYS A 94 12.23 7.82 -6.79
CA LYS A 94 12.47 6.54 -6.09
C LYS A 94 13.52 5.69 -6.79
N GLN A 95 13.79 5.92 -8.08
CA GLN A 95 14.69 5.07 -8.87
C GLN A 95 16.14 5.13 -8.38
N ILE A 96 16.58 6.24 -7.80
CA ILE A 96 17.96 6.42 -7.30
C ILE A 96 18.31 5.37 -6.25
N ALA A 97 17.41 5.14 -5.29
CA ALA A 97 17.61 4.15 -4.21
C ALA A 97 17.61 2.70 -4.73
N LEU A 98 17.10 2.47 -5.93
CA LEU A 98 16.79 1.16 -6.48
C LEU A 98 17.79 0.67 -7.54
N GLN A 99 18.77 1.47 -7.91
CA GLN A 99 19.78 1.11 -8.93
C GLN A 99 20.50 -0.20 -8.61
N GLN A 100 20.85 -0.42 -7.34
CA GLN A 100 21.51 -1.66 -6.89
C GLN A 100 20.58 -2.88 -6.84
N TYR A 101 19.27 -2.70 -7.06
CA TYR A 101 18.24 -3.75 -7.02
C TYR A 101 17.74 -4.16 -8.41
N ILE A 102 18.34 -3.64 -9.48
CA ILE A 102 18.04 -4.09 -10.86
C ILE A 102 18.26 -5.60 -10.96
N ASN A 103 17.27 -6.30 -11.51
CA ASN A 103 17.17 -7.76 -11.64
C ASN A 103 17.17 -8.54 -10.32
N LYS A 104 16.96 -7.87 -9.18
CA LYS A 104 16.81 -8.52 -7.86
C LYS A 104 15.34 -8.65 -7.48
N PRO A 105 14.98 -9.69 -6.71
CA PRO A 105 13.64 -9.80 -6.17
C PRO A 105 13.39 -8.70 -5.14
N VAL A 106 12.20 -8.11 -5.20
CA VAL A 106 11.68 -7.10 -4.27
C VAL A 106 10.20 -7.37 -4.01
N CYS A 107 9.63 -6.68 -3.02
CA CYS A 107 8.18 -6.63 -2.81
C CYS A 107 7.67 -5.23 -3.13
N PHE A 108 6.76 -5.12 -4.08
CA PHE A 108 6.02 -3.89 -4.36
C PHE A 108 4.84 -3.75 -3.40
N GLY A 109 4.64 -2.53 -2.90
CA GLY A 109 3.54 -2.17 -2.03
C GLY A 109 2.76 -0.99 -2.58
N ILE A 110 1.43 -1.06 -2.55
CA ILE A 110 0.55 0.09 -2.83
C ILE A 110 -0.73 0.01 -2.00
N ARG A 111 -1.15 1.14 -1.42
CA ARG A 111 -2.39 1.18 -0.64
C ARG A 111 -3.62 1.08 -1.54
N PRO A 112 -4.71 0.45 -1.10
CA PRO A 112 -5.94 0.32 -1.89
C PRO A 112 -6.50 1.65 -2.41
N GLU A 113 -6.40 2.73 -1.65
CA GLU A 113 -6.86 4.08 -2.03
C GLU A 113 -6.00 4.75 -3.10
N HIS A 114 -4.81 4.20 -3.38
CA HIS A 114 -3.95 4.64 -4.48
C HIS A 114 -4.14 3.81 -5.76
N ILE A 115 -5.18 2.96 -5.77
CA ILE A 115 -5.66 2.25 -6.95
C ILE A 115 -7.05 2.77 -7.27
N HIS A 116 -7.24 3.26 -8.50
CA HIS A 116 -8.54 3.73 -8.97
C HIS A 116 -8.96 3.03 -10.26
N LEU A 117 -10.23 3.14 -10.62
CA LEU A 117 -10.68 2.76 -11.95
C LEU A 117 -10.02 3.68 -12.97
N ALA A 118 -9.44 3.10 -14.01
CA ALA A 118 -8.71 3.85 -15.02
C ALA A 118 -9.69 4.61 -15.93
N ALA A 119 -9.45 5.90 -16.14
CA ALA A 119 -10.06 6.69 -17.17
C ALA A 119 -9.37 6.46 -18.53
N GLU A 120 -9.95 6.96 -19.62
CA GLU A 120 -9.37 6.79 -20.97
C GLU A 120 -7.96 7.39 -21.11
N HIS A 121 -7.66 8.46 -20.36
CA HIS A 121 -6.36 9.14 -20.37
C HIS A 121 -5.29 8.45 -19.50
N ASP A 122 -5.68 7.46 -18.68
CA ASP A 122 -4.76 6.71 -17.84
C ASP A 122 -4.02 5.65 -18.66
N THR A 123 -2.90 6.08 -19.24
CA THR A 123 -2.09 5.28 -20.16
C THR A 123 -0.90 4.58 -19.49
N ILE A 124 -0.43 5.09 -18.35
CA ILE A 124 0.72 4.56 -17.60
C ILE A 124 0.21 3.88 -16.34
N ASN A 125 0.82 2.75 -15.96
CA ASN A 125 0.48 1.99 -14.75
C ASN A 125 -0.96 1.49 -14.69
N THR A 126 -1.55 1.23 -15.85
CA THR A 126 -2.90 0.71 -15.99
C THR A 126 -2.86 -0.79 -16.27
N VAL A 127 -3.72 -1.54 -15.60
CA VAL A 127 -3.85 -3.00 -15.74
C VAL A 127 -5.29 -3.42 -15.92
N GLU A 128 -5.47 -4.49 -16.67
CA GLU A 128 -6.75 -5.21 -16.71
C GLU A 128 -6.79 -6.23 -15.57
N GLY A 129 -7.87 -6.17 -14.79
CA GLY A 129 -8.13 -7.09 -13.71
C GLY A 129 -9.57 -7.59 -13.74
N THR A 130 -9.77 -8.86 -13.39
CA THR A 130 -11.11 -9.43 -13.25
C THR A 130 -11.62 -9.16 -11.84
N LEU A 131 -12.75 -8.46 -11.72
CA LEU A 131 -13.37 -8.16 -10.43
C LEU A 131 -13.91 -9.46 -9.79
N THR A 132 -13.49 -9.78 -8.57
CA THR A 132 -13.87 -11.01 -7.86
C THR A 132 -14.84 -10.73 -6.72
N VAL A 133 -14.65 -9.63 -5.98
CA VAL A 133 -15.51 -9.25 -4.84
C VAL A 133 -15.77 -7.75 -4.84
N VAL A 134 -16.98 -7.36 -4.43
CA VAL A 134 -17.35 -5.98 -4.13
C VAL A 134 -17.89 -5.93 -2.71
N GLU A 135 -17.15 -5.27 -1.81
CA GLU A 135 -17.59 -5.02 -0.44
C GLU A 135 -18.06 -3.57 -0.30
N ASN A 136 -19.29 -3.38 0.18
CA ASN A 136 -19.85 -2.04 0.40
C ASN A 136 -19.52 -1.55 1.82
N MET A 137 -18.83 -0.42 1.92
CA MET A 137 -18.43 0.23 3.17
C MET A 137 -19.21 1.54 3.41
N GLY A 138 -20.41 1.64 2.83
CA GLY A 138 -21.22 2.86 2.87
C GLY A 138 -20.86 3.80 1.72
N ASN A 139 -20.05 4.82 2.00
CA ASN A 139 -19.65 5.81 0.99
C ASN A 139 -18.53 5.32 0.05
N GLU A 140 -17.88 4.22 0.40
CA GLU A 140 -16.80 3.61 -0.38
C GLU A 140 -17.07 2.13 -0.64
N LYS A 141 -16.33 1.58 -1.60
CA LYS A 141 -16.33 0.15 -1.93
C LYS A 141 -14.91 -0.37 -1.97
N TYR A 142 -14.73 -1.57 -1.42
CA TYR A 142 -13.52 -2.35 -1.62
C TYR A 142 -13.76 -3.30 -2.79
N LEU A 143 -12.96 -3.13 -3.82
CA LEU A 143 -12.99 -3.93 -5.03
C LEU A 143 -11.82 -4.89 -4.98
N TYR A 144 -12.10 -6.18 -4.85
CA TYR A 144 -11.08 -7.22 -4.97
C TYR A 144 -11.06 -7.64 -6.43
N PHE A 145 -9.87 -7.67 -7.03
CA PHE A 145 -9.70 -8.01 -8.42
C PHE A 145 -8.41 -8.79 -8.62
N THR A 146 -8.41 -9.66 -9.63
CA THR A 146 -7.25 -10.48 -9.96
C THR A 146 -6.55 -9.96 -11.21
N VAL A 147 -5.25 -9.72 -11.11
CA VAL A 147 -4.36 -9.39 -12.24
C VAL A 147 -3.36 -10.52 -12.40
N ALA A 148 -3.47 -11.29 -13.48
CA ALA A 148 -2.59 -12.42 -13.80
C ALA A 148 -2.34 -13.38 -12.62
N GLY A 149 -3.43 -13.73 -11.90
CA GLY A 149 -3.40 -14.65 -10.75
C GLY A 149 -3.04 -14.02 -9.41
N LYS A 150 -2.71 -12.73 -9.35
CA LYS A 150 -2.49 -11.99 -8.10
C LYS A 150 -3.73 -11.21 -7.72
N GLU A 151 -4.20 -11.37 -6.49
CA GLU A 151 -5.32 -10.61 -5.95
C GLU A 151 -4.84 -9.24 -5.44
N LEU A 152 -5.58 -8.20 -5.78
CA LEU A 152 -5.37 -6.83 -5.35
C LEU A 152 -6.71 -6.24 -4.90
N ILE A 153 -6.64 -5.24 -4.03
CA ILE A 153 -7.78 -4.53 -3.48
C ILE A 153 -7.66 -3.05 -3.87
N ALA A 154 -8.71 -2.49 -4.46
CA ALA A 154 -8.86 -1.05 -4.65
C ALA A 154 -9.94 -0.50 -3.72
N ARG A 155 -9.71 0.67 -3.13
CA ARG A 155 -10.70 1.40 -2.34
C ARG A 155 -11.19 2.58 -3.16
N VAL A 156 -12.45 2.52 -3.60
CA VAL A 156 -13.01 3.51 -4.52
C VAL A 156 -14.28 4.15 -3.94
N ASN A 157 -14.50 5.41 -4.29
CA ASN A 157 -15.76 6.10 -4.06
C ASN A 157 -16.56 6.15 -5.38
N ASP A 158 -16.95 4.99 -5.88
CA ASP A 158 -17.77 4.87 -7.09
C ASP A 158 -19.04 4.07 -6.79
N GLN A 159 -20.16 4.79 -6.72
CA GLN A 159 -21.46 4.20 -6.41
C GLN A 159 -22.06 3.40 -7.58
N THR A 160 -21.55 3.56 -8.80
CA THR A 160 -22.02 2.84 -9.99
C THR A 160 -21.56 1.37 -10.02
N ILE A 161 -20.44 1.05 -9.35
CA ILE A 161 -19.91 -0.32 -9.29
C ILE A 161 -20.73 -1.19 -8.34
N THR A 162 -21.47 -2.13 -8.89
CA THR A 162 -22.30 -3.07 -8.11
C THR A 162 -21.81 -4.51 -8.26
N THR A 163 -22.38 -5.42 -7.46
CA THR A 163 -22.10 -6.87 -7.54
C THR A 163 -22.36 -7.47 -8.92
N SER A 164 -23.14 -6.82 -9.79
CA SER A 164 -23.32 -7.22 -11.19
C SER A 164 -22.06 -7.09 -12.06
N HIS A 165 -21.00 -6.43 -11.55
CA HIS A 165 -19.71 -6.33 -12.22
C HIS A 165 -18.75 -7.46 -11.85
N ILE A 166 -19.09 -8.29 -10.86
CA ILE A 166 -18.27 -9.46 -10.48
C ILE A 166 -18.13 -10.38 -11.71
N GLY A 167 -16.91 -10.83 -11.96
CA GLY A 167 -16.51 -11.62 -13.13
C GLY A 167 -16.18 -10.78 -14.37
N LYS A 168 -16.42 -9.46 -14.38
CA LYS A 168 -16.05 -8.60 -15.51
C LYS A 168 -14.59 -8.17 -15.42
N THR A 169 -13.96 -8.02 -16.57
CA THR A 169 -12.66 -7.35 -16.69
C THR A 169 -12.85 -5.84 -16.65
N MET A 170 -12.09 -5.18 -15.79
CA MET A 170 -12.07 -3.73 -15.62
C MET A 170 -10.62 -3.24 -15.68
N ARG A 171 -10.44 -1.96 -16.02
CA ARG A 171 -9.12 -1.32 -16.00
C ARG A 171 -8.90 -0.58 -14.68
N PHE A 172 -7.77 -0.83 -14.06
CA PHE A 172 -7.33 -0.20 -12.82
C PHE A 172 -6.03 0.55 -13.07
N ASN A 173 -5.93 1.78 -12.58
CA ASN A 173 -4.69 2.54 -12.57
C ASN A 173 -4.08 2.51 -11.17
N LEU A 174 -2.78 2.24 -11.10
CA LEU A 174 -2.01 2.23 -9.86
C LEU A 174 -1.15 3.49 -9.82
N ASN A 175 -1.45 4.40 -8.89
CA ASN A 175 -0.67 5.62 -8.73
C ASN A 175 0.65 5.32 -8.00
N THR A 176 1.70 5.00 -8.77
CA THR A 176 3.00 4.60 -8.22
C THR A 176 3.76 5.74 -7.54
N THR A 177 3.31 6.99 -7.64
CA THR A 177 3.80 8.10 -6.78
C THR A 177 3.73 7.72 -5.29
N PHE A 178 2.72 6.93 -4.92
CA PHE A 178 2.52 6.44 -3.55
C PHE A 178 2.96 5.00 -3.31
N CYS A 179 3.73 4.39 -4.23
CA CYS A 179 4.20 3.03 -4.02
C CYS A 179 5.31 2.93 -2.95
N HIS A 180 5.46 1.74 -2.42
CA HIS A 180 6.59 1.34 -1.59
C HIS A 180 7.31 0.17 -2.24
N ILE A 181 8.63 0.11 -2.10
CA ILE A 181 9.41 -1.05 -2.49
C ILE A 181 10.15 -1.55 -1.25
N PHE A 182 10.06 -2.85 -0.98
CA PHE A 182 10.74 -3.52 0.11
C PHE A 182 11.72 -4.54 -0.45
N ASP A 183 12.85 -4.72 0.23
CA ASP A 183 13.76 -5.81 -0.08
C ASP A 183 13.08 -7.16 0.19
N PHE A 184 13.28 -8.14 -0.70
CA PHE A 184 12.57 -9.42 -0.60
C PHE A 184 13.01 -10.26 0.61
N TYR A 185 14.28 -10.18 1.01
CA TYR A 185 14.83 -11.05 2.06
C TYR A 185 14.78 -10.43 3.44
N SER A 186 15.17 -9.16 3.55
CA SER A 186 15.22 -8.41 4.81
C SER A 186 13.91 -7.70 5.14
N GLU A 187 12.98 -7.63 4.17
CA GLU A 187 11.68 -6.97 4.25
C GLU A 187 11.75 -5.46 4.54
N GLN A 188 12.94 -4.87 4.58
CA GLN A 188 13.12 -3.45 4.87
C GLN A 188 12.68 -2.58 3.69
N SER A 189 12.14 -1.39 3.98
CA SER A 189 11.78 -0.42 2.95
C SER A 189 13.03 0.10 2.24
N LEU A 190 12.96 0.16 0.92
CA LEU A 190 13.99 0.69 0.02
C LEU A 190 13.67 2.11 -0.47
N THR A 191 12.44 2.57 -0.28
CA THR A 191 11.94 3.85 -0.82
C THR A 191 11.46 4.82 0.25
N ASN A 192 11.65 4.51 1.54
CA ASN A 192 11.46 5.48 2.60
C ASN A 192 12.70 6.39 2.66
N SER A 193 12.67 7.48 1.91
CA SER A 193 13.64 8.57 2.10
C SER A 193 13.13 9.45 3.25
N GLN A 194 13.93 9.60 4.32
CA GLN A 194 13.76 10.72 5.26
C GLN A 194 14.19 12.02 4.60
#